data_AF-A0AB37HYW7-F1
#
_entry.id   AF-A0AB37HYW7-F1
#
_cell.length_a   1.000
_cell.length_b   1.000
_cell.length_c   1.000
_cell.angle_alpha   90.00
_cell.angle_beta   90.00
_cell.angle_gamma   90.00
#
_symmetry.space_group_name_H-M   'P 1'
#
loop_
_entity.id
_entity.type
_entity.pdbx_description
1 polymer ?
#
loop_
_entity_poly.entity_id
_entity_poly.type
_entity_poly.pdbx_seq_one_letter_code
_entity_poly.pdbx_strand_id
1 'polypeptide(L)'
;MELIGSRFAFDVPAEWAPEAREADDEVGAASNEVLTGFTPNVLLREWQVRHFYRGVLALASQRSLRELAKQHTVLHVEAIPDENTPSNIGERRRLWAFSTREIPGTNGDLLSLLTIRDLLVTEETLAELTVTVPLTTWRRGDVHEAILNSLRPHRRNRLDALLRGGNRAPGTVMDTGEQTVIDEWATQRDHATREGLGLPETTTSVPGQDTPFPSNPFKPGFFEEVAELSEKAFKAFSDLALLGCLKKSARWSSAGRELVRAGLIDRKGIATAQGERLIRHLRDGRHMALLVDSAPQLLLTFWIHGQEALAAMSFVALGTRALAFCPAKRIPQLLLSLISFQPSWDMNFSYTLTRNEFLAKLLADIPPRTATSGDAAEFSEQRWVPVSLLGPDEEPKLAWVMTPHRGVAILKDHGYASEITLTSDPNESFWELLLETSTRLAEEQHP
;
A
#
# COMPACT_ATOMS: atom_id res chain seq x y z
N MET A 1 3.13 11.35 -28.93
CA MET A 1 2.01 12.22 -29.35
C MET A 1 1.75 13.19 -28.22
N GLU A 2 1.77 14.49 -28.49
CA GLU A 2 1.47 15.53 -27.49
C GLU A 2 -0.05 15.67 -27.34
N LEU A 3 -0.54 15.70 -26.10
CA LEU A 3 -1.91 15.99 -25.72
C LEU A 3 -1.93 17.30 -24.93
N ILE A 4 -2.87 18.17 -25.31
CA ILE A 4 -2.89 19.57 -24.86
C ILE A 4 -4.21 19.83 -24.15
N GLY A 5 -4.14 20.18 -22.86
CA GLY A 5 -5.22 20.73 -22.07
C GLY A 5 -5.44 22.23 -22.32
N SER A 6 -6.11 22.89 -21.39
CA SER A 6 -6.32 24.33 -21.44
C SER A 6 -5.03 25.11 -21.13
N ARG A 7 -4.23 24.63 -20.15
CA ARG A 7 -3.00 25.32 -19.69
C ARG A 7 -1.79 24.41 -19.56
N PHE A 8 -1.95 23.10 -19.64
CA PHE A 8 -0.88 22.13 -19.55
C PHE A 8 -0.86 21.20 -20.77
N ALA A 9 0.26 20.53 -20.98
CA ALA A 9 0.44 19.51 -21.99
C ALA A 9 1.27 18.36 -21.42
N PHE A 10 1.10 17.18 -22.03
CA PHE A 10 1.87 15.99 -21.72
C PHE A 10 1.97 15.13 -22.99
N ASP A 11 2.94 14.22 -23.01
CA ASP A 11 3.20 13.33 -24.12
C ASP A 11 2.79 11.90 -23.76
N VAL A 12 2.14 11.23 -24.72
CA VAL A 12 1.83 9.80 -24.68
C VAL A 12 2.52 9.07 -25.82
N PRO A 13 2.70 7.75 -25.75
CA PRO A 13 3.19 6.98 -26.88
C PRO A 13 2.31 7.15 -28.13
N ALA A 14 2.90 6.97 -29.32
CA ALA A 14 2.19 7.24 -30.58
C ALA A 14 1.02 6.27 -30.81
N GLU A 15 1.13 5.08 -30.23
CA GLU A 15 0.15 4.01 -30.24
C GLU A 15 -0.96 4.18 -29.18
N TRP A 16 -1.05 5.31 -28.48
CA TRP A 16 -2.17 5.61 -27.59
C TRP A 16 -3.25 6.40 -28.35
N ALA A 17 -4.51 6.11 -28.05
CA ALA A 17 -5.66 6.79 -28.63
C ALA A 17 -6.24 7.81 -27.65
N PRO A 18 -6.55 9.04 -28.10
CA PRO A 18 -7.29 10.00 -27.28
C PRO A 18 -8.66 9.45 -26.89
N GLU A 19 -9.06 9.63 -25.64
CA GLU A 19 -10.39 9.27 -25.15
C GLU A 19 -11.32 10.49 -25.18
N ALA A 20 -12.54 10.32 -25.66
CA ALA A 20 -13.56 11.35 -25.57
C ALA A 20 -13.95 11.56 -24.10
N ARG A 21 -13.92 12.81 -23.63
CA ARG A 21 -14.31 13.21 -22.28
C ARG A 21 -15.50 14.14 -22.33
N GLU A 22 -16.36 14.05 -21.31
CA GLU A 22 -17.57 14.86 -21.21
C GLU A 22 -17.28 16.28 -20.70
N ALA A 23 -16.22 16.45 -19.90
CA ALA A 23 -15.82 17.74 -19.34
C ALA A 23 -14.74 18.40 -20.21
N ASP A 24 -14.95 19.69 -20.54
CA ASP A 24 -14.00 20.51 -21.32
C ASP A 24 -12.61 20.63 -20.66
N ASP A 25 -12.51 20.44 -19.34
CA ASP A 25 -11.27 20.54 -18.55
C ASP A 25 -10.54 19.20 -18.37
N GLU A 26 -11.00 18.15 -19.06
CA GLU A 26 -10.42 16.80 -19.00
C GLU A 26 -9.82 16.39 -20.34
N VAL A 27 -8.56 15.96 -20.34
CA VAL A 27 -7.89 15.40 -21.52
C VAL A 27 -7.38 14.02 -21.17
N GLY A 28 -7.81 12.99 -21.89
CA GLY A 28 -7.39 11.62 -21.61
C GLY A 28 -6.95 10.86 -22.85
N ALA A 29 -6.19 9.80 -22.62
CA ALA A 29 -5.85 8.82 -23.63
C ALA A 29 -5.73 7.43 -23.01
N ALA A 30 -5.86 6.40 -23.83
CA ALA A 30 -5.69 5.02 -23.44
C ALA A 30 -4.75 4.30 -24.41
N SER A 31 -4.05 3.30 -23.87
CA SER A 31 -3.24 2.39 -24.66
C SER A 31 -4.10 1.63 -25.67
N ASN A 32 -3.59 1.38 -26.87
CA ASN A 32 -4.20 0.43 -27.79
C ASN A 32 -4.01 -1.03 -27.35
N GLU A 33 -3.12 -1.29 -26.39
CA GLU A 33 -2.85 -2.61 -25.83
C GLU A 33 -3.55 -2.84 -24.49
N VAL A 34 -4.08 -4.04 -24.30
CA VAL A 34 -4.68 -4.50 -23.04
C VAL A 34 -3.65 -5.29 -22.25
N LEU A 35 -3.26 -4.76 -21.10
CA LEU A 35 -2.31 -5.38 -20.18
C LEU A 35 -3.08 -6.10 -19.06
N THR A 36 -2.92 -7.41 -18.95
CA THR A 36 -3.55 -8.23 -17.89
C THR A 36 -5.07 -8.03 -17.76
N GLY A 37 -5.76 -7.76 -18.88
CA GLY A 37 -7.21 -7.53 -18.90
C GLY A 37 -7.64 -6.08 -18.61
N PHE A 38 -6.70 -5.13 -18.57
CA PHE A 38 -6.98 -3.71 -18.41
C PHE A 38 -6.25 -2.87 -19.44
N THR A 39 -6.89 -1.79 -19.87
CA THR A 39 -6.30 -0.83 -20.79
C THR A 39 -5.67 0.30 -19.99
N PRO A 40 -4.33 0.40 -19.93
CA PRO A 40 -3.64 1.55 -19.36
C PRO A 40 -4.22 2.85 -19.88
N ASN A 41 -4.42 3.81 -18.99
CA ASN A 41 -4.96 5.10 -19.37
C ASN A 41 -4.29 6.24 -18.60
N VAL A 42 -4.47 7.43 -19.14
CA VAL A 42 -4.01 8.69 -18.58
C VAL A 42 -5.14 9.71 -18.64
N LEU A 43 -5.23 10.53 -17.61
CA LEU A 43 -6.21 11.61 -17.49
C LEU A 43 -5.53 12.85 -16.91
N LEU A 44 -5.56 13.94 -17.66
CA LEU A 44 -5.24 15.28 -17.20
C LEU A 44 -6.53 15.98 -16.76
N ARG A 45 -6.49 16.54 -15.55
CA ARG A 45 -7.49 17.46 -15.01
C ARG A 45 -6.83 18.78 -14.66
N GLU A 46 -7.53 19.88 -14.92
CA GLU A 46 -7.02 21.22 -14.65
C GLU A 46 -8.00 22.04 -13.82
N TRP A 47 -7.46 22.86 -12.94
CA TRP A 47 -8.24 23.80 -12.11
C TRP A 47 -7.64 25.20 -12.16
N GLN A 48 -8.51 26.19 -12.06
CA GLN A 48 -8.12 27.57 -11.82
C GLN A 48 -7.78 27.78 -10.33
N VAL A 49 -6.63 28.38 -10.06
CA VAL A 49 -6.18 28.82 -8.73
C VAL A 49 -6.49 30.31 -8.59
N ARG A 50 -7.43 30.67 -7.71
CA ARG A 50 -7.84 32.08 -7.51
C ARG A 50 -6.91 32.86 -6.59
N HIS A 51 -6.41 32.21 -5.54
CA HIS A 51 -5.52 32.83 -4.56
C HIS A 51 -4.26 31.97 -4.44
N PHE A 52 -3.21 32.40 -5.11
CA PHE A 52 -1.93 31.72 -5.06
C PHE A 52 -1.19 32.03 -3.77
N TYR A 53 -0.64 31.00 -3.13
CA TYR A 53 0.22 31.09 -1.95
C TYR A 53 1.14 29.87 -1.88
N ARG A 54 2.19 29.94 -1.05
CA ARG A 54 3.25 28.93 -0.98
C ARG A 54 2.74 27.50 -0.69
N GLY A 55 1.66 27.38 0.08
CA GLY A 55 1.07 26.09 0.47
C GLY A 55 0.01 25.53 -0.49
N VAL A 56 -0.21 26.15 -1.66
CA VAL A 56 -1.27 25.69 -2.58
C VAL A 56 -1.03 24.27 -3.11
N LEU A 57 0.23 23.89 -3.35
CA LEU A 57 0.58 22.52 -3.76
C LEU A 57 0.31 21.52 -2.63
N ALA A 58 0.66 21.87 -1.39
CA ALA A 58 0.39 21.05 -0.22
C ALA A 58 -1.12 20.85 0.00
N LEU A 59 -1.93 21.91 -0.21
CA LEU A 59 -3.40 21.81 -0.18
C LEU A 59 -3.92 20.86 -1.27
N ALA A 60 -3.45 21.02 -2.51
CA ALA A 60 -3.83 20.16 -3.63
C ALA A 60 -3.48 18.69 -3.35
N SER A 61 -2.27 18.45 -2.85
CA SER A 61 -1.81 17.12 -2.44
C SER A 61 -2.70 16.49 -1.37
N GLN A 62 -3.03 17.21 -0.30
CA GLN A 62 -3.92 16.68 0.75
C GLN A 62 -5.30 16.32 0.23
N ARG A 63 -5.85 17.09 -0.71
CA ARG A 63 -7.14 16.75 -1.32
C ARG A 63 -7.02 15.48 -2.16
N SER A 64 -6.02 15.41 -3.02
CA SER A 64 -5.75 14.24 -3.86
C SER A 64 -5.54 12.98 -2.99
N LEU A 65 -4.78 13.12 -1.90
CA LEU A 65 -4.54 12.07 -0.90
C LEU A 65 -5.85 11.58 -0.25
N ARG A 66 -6.68 12.49 0.25
CA ARG A 66 -7.98 12.16 0.87
C ARG A 66 -8.94 11.52 -0.12
N GLU A 67 -8.91 11.92 -1.38
CA GLU A 67 -9.71 11.32 -2.44
C GLU A 67 -9.24 9.90 -2.79
N LEU A 68 -7.94 9.72 -2.98
CA LEU A 68 -7.34 8.41 -3.23
C LEU A 68 -7.65 7.45 -2.09
N ALA A 69 -7.45 7.88 -0.84
CA ALA A 69 -7.67 7.07 0.35
C ALA A 69 -9.11 6.54 0.53
N LYS A 70 -10.12 7.12 -0.14
CA LYS A 70 -11.50 6.61 -0.12
C LYS A 70 -11.64 5.24 -0.79
N GLN A 71 -10.77 4.94 -1.78
CA GLN A 71 -10.91 3.77 -2.65
C GLN A 71 -9.59 3.04 -2.91
N HIS A 72 -8.47 3.61 -2.49
CA HIS A 72 -7.12 3.13 -2.73
C HIS A 72 -6.34 3.10 -1.42
N THR A 73 -5.36 2.22 -1.33
CA THR A 73 -4.31 2.29 -0.34
C THR A 73 -3.17 3.14 -0.93
N VAL A 74 -2.85 4.25 -0.26
CA VAL A 74 -1.74 5.12 -0.68
C VAL A 74 -0.43 4.46 -0.26
N LEU A 75 0.48 4.28 -1.23
CA LEU A 75 1.77 3.62 -1.04
C LEU A 75 2.88 4.60 -0.73
N HIS A 76 2.89 5.74 -1.42
CA HIS A 76 4.02 6.67 -1.40
C HIS A 76 3.57 8.07 -1.81
N VAL A 77 4.30 9.08 -1.34
CA VAL A 77 4.16 10.48 -1.71
C VAL A 77 5.57 11.05 -1.80
N GLU A 78 5.89 11.69 -2.93
CA GLU A 78 7.23 12.19 -3.21
C GLU A 78 7.16 13.64 -3.70
N ALA A 79 8.21 14.38 -3.39
CA ALA A 79 8.41 15.74 -3.87
C ALA A 79 9.52 15.75 -4.92
N ILE A 80 9.19 16.18 -6.14
CA ILE A 80 10.11 16.14 -7.28
C ILE A 80 10.47 17.58 -7.65
N PRO A 81 11.75 17.97 -7.65
CA PRO A 81 12.17 19.27 -8.17
C PRO A 81 11.67 19.48 -9.61
N ASP A 82 11.10 20.65 -9.88
CA ASP A 82 10.56 20.96 -11.21
C ASP A 82 10.69 22.45 -11.52
N GLU A 83 11.51 22.77 -12.53
CA GLU A 83 11.79 24.13 -12.99
C GLU A 83 10.58 24.82 -13.62
N ASN A 84 9.54 24.07 -13.99
CA ASN A 84 8.32 24.63 -14.56
C ASN A 84 7.41 25.28 -13.52
N THR A 85 7.70 25.10 -12.24
CA THR A 85 6.90 25.60 -11.13
C THR A 85 7.33 27.00 -10.71
N PRO A 86 6.45 27.78 -10.05
CA PRO A 86 6.83 29.05 -9.44
C PRO A 86 8.00 28.88 -8.47
N SER A 87 8.93 29.85 -8.47
CA SER A 87 10.20 29.76 -7.72
C SER A 87 10.03 29.63 -6.20
N ASN A 88 8.86 29.97 -5.66
CA ASN A 88 8.54 29.82 -4.24
C ASN A 88 8.05 28.41 -3.86
N ILE A 89 7.71 27.58 -4.87
CA ILE A 89 7.35 26.16 -4.74
C ILE A 89 8.54 25.31 -5.20
N GLY A 90 8.97 25.44 -6.46
CA GLY A 90 10.17 24.78 -6.99
C GLY A 90 10.07 23.26 -7.19
N GLU A 91 8.89 22.68 -6.99
CA GLU A 91 8.66 21.23 -7.00
C GLU A 91 7.23 20.90 -7.44
N ARG A 92 7.04 19.67 -7.91
CA ARG A 92 5.75 19.03 -8.11
C ARG A 92 5.56 17.92 -7.08
N ARG A 93 4.32 17.44 -6.94
CA ARG A 93 3.96 16.40 -5.97
C ARG A 93 3.44 15.17 -6.69
N ARG A 94 4.02 14.01 -6.40
CA ARG A 94 3.57 12.73 -6.97
C ARG A 94 3.07 11.80 -5.87
N LEU A 95 1.98 11.09 -6.15
CA LEU A 95 1.31 10.18 -5.23
C LEU A 95 1.08 8.83 -5.92
N TRP A 96 1.39 7.74 -5.23
CA TRP A 96 1.17 6.37 -5.70
C TRP A 96 0.13 5.75 -4.80
N ALA A 97 -0.90 5.19 -5.41
CA ALA A 97 -1.92 4.46 -4.71
C ALA A 97 -2.23 3.18 -5.47
N PHE A 98 -2.63 2.14 -4.75
CA PHE A 98 -3.13 0.94 -5.40
C PHE A 98 -4.56 0.63 -4.97
N SER A 99 -5.30 -0.02 -5.86
CA SER A 99 -6.61 -0.57 -5.57
C SER A 99 -6.76 -1.95 -6.19
N THR A 100 -7.78 -2.67 -5.75
CA THR A 100 -8.20 -3.92 -6.35
C THR A 100 -9.57 -3.75 -6.99
N ARG A 101 -9.74 -4.30 -8.19
CA ARG A 101 -10.99 -4.19 -8.97
C ARG A 101 -11.35 -5.55 -9.55
N GLU A 102 -12.62 -5.93 -9.47
CA GLU A 102 -13.12 -7.13 -10.15
C GLU A 102 -13.00 -7.01 -11.66
N ILE A 103 -12.44 -8.02 -12.31
CA ILE A 103 -12.38 -8.14 -13.76
C ILE A 103 -13.74 -8.66 -14.24
N PRO A 104 -14.49 -7.89 -15.04
CA PRO A 104 -15.77 -8.33 -15.57
C PRO A 104 -15.66 -9.65 -16.34
N GLY A 105 -16.56 -10.59 -16.05
CA GLY A 105 -16.62 -11.88 -16.77
C GLY A 105 -15.62 -12.94 -16.30
N THR A 106 -14.75 -12.62 -15.34
CA THR A 106 -13.99 -13.63 -14.60
C THR A 106 -14.73 -13.93 -13.29
N ASN A 107 -14.76 -15.18 -12.83
CA ASN A 107 -15.37 -15.55 -11.55
C ASN A 107 -14.54 -14.96 -10.39
N GLY A 108 -14.75 -13.67 -10.13
CA GLY A 108 -14.17 -12.91 -9.02
C GLY A 108 -12.64 -12.74 -9.09
N ASP A 109 -12.06 -12.76 -10.29
CA ASP A 109 -10.65 -12.44 -10.45
C ASP A 109 -10.44 -10.92 -10.27
N LEU A 110 -9.68 -10.51 -9.24
CA LEU A 110 -9.36 -9.12 -8.93
C LEU A 110 -8.08 -8.75 -9.67
N LEU A 111 -8.16 -7.65 -10.40
CA LEU A 111 -7.03 -6.94 -10.94
C LEU A 111 -6.52 -5.93 -9.92
N SER A 112 -5.20 -5.88 -9.75
CA SER A 112 -4.54 -4.86 -8.95
C SER A 112 -4.09 -3.72 -9.86
N LEU A 113 -4.56 -2.52 -9.56
CA LEU A 113 -4.27 -1.32 -10.32
C LEU A 113 -3.37 -0.41 -9.49
N LEU A 114 -2.30 0.07 -10.12
CA LEU A 114 -1.50 1.17 -9.65
C LEU A 114 -2.03 2.46 -10.29
N THR A 115 -2.33 3.44 -9.45
CA THR A 115 -2.74 4.79 -9.82
C THR A 115 -1.66 5.74 -9.35
N ILE A 116 -1.03 6.44 -10.30
CA ILE A 116 -0.01 7.44 -10.02
C ILE A 116 -0.58 8.80 -10.40
N ARG A 117 -0.62 9.73 -9.46
CA ARG A 117 -1.07 11.11 -9.67
C ARG A 117 0.11 12.05 -9.57
N ASP A 118 0.27 12.93 -10.55
CA ASP A 118 1.31 13.96 -10.57
C ASP A 118 0.65 15.35 -10.58
N LEU A 119 0.99 16.17 -9.59
CA LEU A 119 0.38 17.46 -9.32
C LEU A 119 1.37 18.57 -9.64
N LEU A 120 1.01 19.41 -10.61
CA LEU A 120 1.83 20.53 -11.04
C LEU A 120 1.06 21.84 -10.89
N VAL A 121 1.63 22.79 -10.15
CA VAL A 121 1.04 24.10 -9.90
C VAL A 121 1.81 25.19 -10.64
N THR A 122 1.04 26.14 -11.18
CA THR A 122 1.50 27.46 -11.62
C THR A 122 0.80 28.56 -10.80
N GLU A 123 1.11 29.83 -11.02
CA GLU A 123 0.47 30.94 -10.29
C GLU A 123 -1.06 31.00 -10.48
N GLU A 124 -1.57 30.58 -11.63
CA GLU A 124 -2.99 30.71 -11.98
C GLU A 124 -3.73 29.37 -12.10
N THR A 125 -3.02 28.26 -12.26
CA THR A 125 -3.63 26.95 -12.54
C THR A 125 -2.89 25.79 -11.91
N LEU A 126 -3.65 24.75 -11.57
CA LEU A 126 -3.21 23.45 -11.08
C LEU A 126 -3.54 22.38 -12.13
N ALA A 127 -2.62 21.45 -12.36
CA ALA A 127 -2.86 20.21 -13.09
C ALA A 127 -2.73 18.99 -12.18
N GLU A 128 -3.60 18.01 -12.38
CA GLU A 128 -3.46 16.63 -11.89
C GLU A 128 -3.41 15.70 -13.11
N LEU A 129 -2.26 15.09 -13.34
CA LEU A 129 -2.09 14.04 -14.35
C LEU A 129 -2.12 12.69 -13.66
N THR A 130 -3.13 11.88 -13.97
CA THR A 130 -3.32 10.54 -13.40
C THR A 130 -3.00 9.49 -14.45
N VAL A 131 -2.08 8.58 -14.15
CA VAL A 131 -1.83 7.37 -14.94
C VAL A 131 -2.30 6.15 -14.15
N THR A 132 -3.08 5.28 -14.78
CA THR A 132 -3.55 4.02 -14.17
C THR A 132 -3.10 2.83 -15.01
N VAL A 133 -2.47 1.86 -14.34
CA VAL A 133 -1.87 0.66 -14.97
C VAL A 133 -2.04 -0.56 -14.07
N PRO A 134 -1.94 -1.79 -14.60
CA PRO A 134 -1.81 -2.97 -13.75
C PRO A 134 -0.53 -2.94 -12.92
N LEU A 135 -0.65 -3.20 -11.62
CA LEU A 135 0.47 -3.14 -10.67
C LEU A 135 1.66 -4.01 -11.09
N THR A 136 1.40 -5.20 -11.62
CA THR A 136 2.44 -6.17 -12.03
C THR A 136 3.17 -5.79 -13.31
N THR A 137 2.65 -4.83 -14.07
CA THR A 137 3.24 -4.39 -15.34
C THR A 137 4.07 -3.12 -15.21
N TRP A 138 3.93 -2.39 -14.10
CA TRP A 138 4.66 -1.17 -13.85
C TRP A 138 6.12 -1.43 -13.48
N ARG A 139 7.02 -0.57 -13.95
CA ARG A 139 8.42 -0.51 -13.51
C ARG A 139 8.90 0.92 -13.44
N ARG A 140 9.81 1.21 -12.50
CA ARG A 140 10.45 2.53 -12.44
C ARG A 140 11.20 2.83 -13.75
N GLY A 141 11.03 4.04 -14.25
CA GLY A 141 11.59 4.51 -15.53
C GLY A 141 10.90 3.96 -16.78
N ASP A 142 9.76 3.29 -16.66
CA ASP A 142 9.00 2.80 -17.80
C ASP A 142 8.28 3.91 -18.58
N VAL A 143 7.55 3.51 -19.62
CA VAL A 143 6.77 4.43 -20.46
C VAL A 143 5.68 5.17 -19.68
N HIS A 144 5.12 4.57 -18.63
CA HIS A 144 4.06 5.15 -17.83
C HIS A 144 4.60 6.27 -16.93
N GLU A 145 5.79 6.09 -16.37
CA GLU A 145 6.49 7.16 -15.66
C GLU A 145 6.98 8.26 -16.62
N ALA A 146 7.41 7.90 -17.84
CA ALA A 146 7.78 8.87 -18.87
C ALA A 146 6.61 9.80 -19.26
N ILE A 147 5.38 9.28 -19.32
CA ILE A 147 4.17 10.10 -19.52
C ILE A 147 4.05 11.15 -18.42
N LEU A 148 4.18 10.75 -17.14
CA LEU A 148 4.10 11.69 -16.01
C LEU A 148 5.24 12.73 -16.04
N ASN A 149 6.45 12.30 -16.40
CA ASN A 149 7.62 13.17 -16.52
C ASN A 149 7.53 14.20 -17.66
N SER A 150 6.61 14.01 -18.60
CA SER A 150 6.39 14.94 -19.71
C SER A 150 5.44 16.10 -19.39
N LEU A 151 4.73 16.04 -18.24
CA LEU A 151 3.78 17.06 -17.81
C LEU A 151 4.47 18.42 -17.70
N ARG A 152 3.92 19.42 -18.40
CA ARG A 152 4.51 20.76 -18.46
C ARG A 152 3.44 21.83 -18.69
N PRO A 153 3.68 23.09 -18.27
CA PRO A 153 2.84 24.21 -18.67
C PRO A 153 2.89 24.38 -20.19
N HIS A 154 1.73 24.50 -20.81
CA HIS A 154 1.60 24.71 -22.23
C HIS A 154 1.52 26.22 -22.52
N ARG A 155 2.63 26.79 -23.00
CA ARG A 155 2.68 28.20 -23.43
C ARG A 155 2.18 28.31 -24.87
N ARG A 156 0.92 28.69 -25.07
CA ARG A 156 0.39 28.97 -26.41
C ARG A 156 1.03 30.23 -27.01
N ASN A 157 1.37 30.17 -28.29
CA ASN A 157 1.72 31.38 -29.03
C ASN A 157 0.49 32.32 -29.09
N ARG A 158 0.71 33.62 -28.90
CA ARG A 158 -0.35 34.66 -28.90
C ARG A 158 -1.26 34.60 -30.13
N LEU A 159 -0.72 34.16 -31.27
CA LEU A 159 -1.44 34.02 -32.53
C LEU A 159 -2.42 32.83 -32.52
N ASP A 160 -2.04 31.69 -31.94
CA ASP A 160 -2.90 30.49 -31.83
C ASP A 160 -4.06 30.71 -30.85
N ALA A 161 -3.81 31.44 -29.76
CA ALA A 161 -4.84 31.82 -28.79
C ALA A 161 -5.94 32.71 -29.42
N LEU A 162 -5.57 33.58 -30.35
CA LEU A 162 -6.49 34.47 -31.07
C LEU A 162 -7.27 33.75 -32.18
N LEU A 163 -6.63 32.82 -32.90
CA LEU A 163 -7.24 32.15 -34.06
C LEU A 163 -8.18 30.99 -33.69
N ARG A 164 -7.93 30.28 -32.59
CA ARG A 164 -8.72 29.10 -32.18
C ARG A 164 -9.76 29.39 -31.08
N GLY A 165 -9.95 30.66 -30.68
CA GLY A 165 -10.83 31.02 -29.56
C GLY A 165 -10.41 30.39 -28.21
N GLY A 166 -9.19 29.86 -28.15
CA GLY A 166 -8.74 28.88 -27.15
C GLY A 166 -8.10 29.49 -25.91
N ASN A 167 -8.45 30.70 -25.51
CA ASN A 167 -7.93 31.29 -24.27
C ASN A 167 -8.85 30.98 -23.07
N ARG A 168 -9.47 29.79 -23.06
CA ARG A 168 -10.37 29.38 -22.00
C ARG A 168 -9.51 28.88 -20.84
N ALA A 169 -9.56 29.60 -19.72
CA ALA A 169 -9.06 29.07 -18.46
C ALA A 169 -9.88 27.81 -18.09
N PRO A 170 -9.35 26.91 -17.25
CA PRO A 170 -10.14 25.83 -16.70
C PRO A 170 -11.46 26.37 -16.14
N GLY A 171 -12.57 25.71 -16.47
CA GLY A 171 -13.89 26.07 -15.95
C GLY A 171 -14.03 25.77 -14.46
N THR A 172 -13.30 24.77 -13.98
CA THR A 172 -13.32 24.33 -12.59
C THR A 172 -12.37 25.15 -11.72
N VAL A 173 -12.86 25.65 -10.59
CA VAL A 173 -12.07 26.47 -9.65
C VAL A 173 -11.65 25.64 -8.44
N MET A 174 -10.37 25.69 -8.09
CA MET A 174 -9.88 25.14 -6.84
C MET A 174 -10.27 26.07 -5.68
N ASP A 175 -10.96 25.54 -4.68
CA ASP A 175 -11.21 26.28 -3.44
C ASP A 175 -9.91 26.39 -2.64
N THR A 176 -9.43 27.60 -2.38
CA THR A 176 -8.18 27.84 -1.64
C THR A 176 -8.42 28.25 -0.18
N GLY A 177 -9.68 28.23 0.29
CA GLY A 177 -10.06 28.66 1.64
C GLY A 177 -9.92 27.58 2.72
N GLU A 178 -9.68 26.32 2.34
CA GLU A 178 -9.44 25.22 3.27
C GLU A 178 -8.09 25.37 4.00
N GLN A 179 -8.09 25.11 5.30
CA GLN A 179 -6.85 25.08 6.09
C GLN A 179 -6.03 23.84 5.70
N THR A 180 -4.79 24.07 5.26
CA THR A 180 -3.83 23.00 5.00
C THR A 180 -3.19 22.57 6.31
N VAL A 181 -3.18 21.27 6.60
CA VAL A 181 -2.45 20.73 7.76
C VAL A 181 -0.99 20.54 7.35
N ILE A 182 -0.07 21.18 8.06
CA ILE A 182 1.37 21.17 7.72
C ILE A 182 2.11 20.18 8.62
N ASP A 183 3.02 19.41 8.04
CA ASP A 183 4.04 18.69 8.78
C ASP A 183 5.21 19.65 9.02
N GLU A 184 5.25 20.23 10.22
CA GLU A 184 6.22 21.26 10.58
C GLU A 184 7.67 20.75 10.54
N TRP A 185 7.89 19.51 10.99
CA TRP A 185 9.22 18.92 10.98
C TRP A 185 9.71 18.71 9.55
N ALA A 186 8.90 18.09 8.69
CA ALA A 186 9.27 17.86 7.30
C ALA A 186 9.44 19.19 6.55
N THR A 187 8.59 20.18 6.86
CA THR A 187 8.68 21.53 6.30
C THR A 187 9.98 22.22 6.69
N GLN A 188 10.39 22.11 7.95
CA GLN A 188 11.64 22.68 8.42
C GLN A 188 12.86 21.97 7.80
N ARG A 189 12.83 20.63 7.74
CA ARG A 189 13.90 19.81 7.17
C ARG A 189 14.15 20.12 5.69
N ASP A 190 13.08 20.18 4.89
CA ASP A 190 13.18 20.33 3.45
C ASP A 190 13.19 21.78 2.98
N HIS A 191 12.98 22.73 3.91
CA HIS A 191 12.81 24.15 3.63
C HIS A 191 11.69 24.47 2.62
N ALA A 192 10.71 23.56 2.46
CA ALA A 192 9.59 23.61 1.54
C ALA A 192 8.30 23.24 2.28
N THR A 193 7.13 23.71 1.83
CA THR A 193 5.86 23.42 2.53
C THR A 193 5.47 21.95 2.34
N ARG A 194 5.47 21.19 3.44
CA ARG A 194 5.09 19.77 3.49
C ARG A 194 3.75 19.61 4.18
N GLU A 195 2.80 18.98 3.52
CA GLU A 195 1.54 18.62 4.13
C GLU A 195 1.67 17.45 5.11
N GLY A 196 0.79 17.44 6.12
CA GLY A 196 0.53 16.23 6.90
C GLY A 196 -0.06 15.15 5.99
N LEU A 197 0.57 13.97 6.01
CA LEU A 197 0.16 12.79 5.24
C LEU A 197 -0.71 11.83 6.05
N GLY A 198 -0.95 12.14 7.33
CA GLY A 198 -1.88 11.39 8.16
C GLY A 198 -3.29 11.38 7.55
N LEU A 199 -3.82 10.18 7.31
CA LEU A 199 -5.20 10.01 6.90
C LEU A 199 -6.10 10.15 8.14
N PRO A 200 -7.24 10.84 8.07
CA PRO A 200 -8.14 10.95 9.22
C PRO A 200 -8.55 9.54 9.66
N GLU A 201 -8.33 9.24 10.94
CA GLU A 201 -8.78 8.00 11.57
C GLU A 201 -10.27 7.82 11.28
N THR A 202 -10.68 6.64 10.80
CA THR A 202 -12.08 6.21 10.95
C THR A 202 -12.35 6.14 12.45
N THR A 203 -12.88 7.22 13.00
CA THR A 203 -13.11 7.43 14.42
C THR A 203 -14.05 6.38 15.00
N THR A 204 -13.53 5.55 15.89
CA THR A 204 -14.27 5.11 17.08
C THR A 204 -13.36 5.29 18.29
N SER A 205 -13.27 6.52 18.79
CA SER A 205 -12.62 6.82 20.06
C SER A 205 -13.61 6.62 21.22
N VAL A 206 -13.23 5.77 22.16
CA VAL A 206 -13.76 5.80 23.53
C VAL A 206 -12.85 6.74 24.34
N PRO A 207 -13.37 7.64 25.19
CA PRO A 207 -12.53 8.55 25.96
C PRO A 207 -11.66 7.79 26.96
N GLY A 208 -10.33 7.98 26.90
CA GLY A 208 -9.37 7.45 27.88
C GLY A 208 -8.31 6.48 27.34
N GLN A 209 -8.18 6.30 26.02
CA GLN A 209 -7.06 5.59 25.41
C GLN A 209 -6.24 6.58 24.56
N ASP A 210 -4.98 6.81 24.94
CA ASP A 210 -4.00 7.49 24.10
C ASP A 210 -3.81 6.65 22.82
N THR A 211 -4.30 7.22 21.71
CA THR A 211 -4.22 6.71 20.32
C THR A 211 -4.17 5.19 20.19
N PRO A 212 -5.32 4.50 20.27
CA PRO A 212 -5.37 3.13 19.80
C PRO A 212 -5.09 3.14 18.29
N PHE A 213 -4.24 2.21 17.82
CA PHE A 213 -4.24 1.82 16.41
C PHE A 213 -5.69 1.64 15.93
N PRO A 214 -6.01 1.92 14.65
CA PRO A 214 -7.37 1.80 14.14
C PRO A 214 -7.99 0.49 14.64
N SER A 215 -9.19 0.61 15.21
CA SER A 215 -9.93 -0.51 15.76
C SER A 215 -10.29 -1.43 14.59
N ASN A 216 -9.46 -2.46 14.40
CA ASN A 216 -9.62 -3.52 13.41
C ASN A 216 -9.76 -3.05 11.94
N PRO A 217 -8.69 -2.58 11.28
CA PRO A 217 -8.68 -2.33 9.83
C PRO A 217 -8.61 -3.62 9.00
N PHE A 218 -8.41 -4.77 9.65
CA PHE A 218 -8.09 -6.03 9.01
C PHE A 218 -9.35 -6.85 8.73
N LYS A 219 -10.16 -6.43 7.76
CA LYS A 219 -10.98 -7.38 7.01
C LYS A 219 -10.36 -7.53 5.62
N PRO A 220 -9.43 -8.48 5.43
CA PRO A 220 -8.82 -8.68 4.13
C PRO A 220 -9.95 -9.03 3.15
N GLY A 221 -9.90 -8.47 1.95
CA GLY A 221 -10.78 -8.86 0.85
C GLY A 221 -10.44 -10.26 0.35
N PHE A 222 -10.54 -11.26 1.22
CA PHE A 222 -10.31 -12.64 0.87
C PHE A 222 -11.37 -13.12 -0.11
N PHE A 223 -10.96 -14.03 -0.99
CA PHE A 223 -11.77 -14.46 -2.12
C PHE A 223 -12.91 -15.40 -1.70
N GLU A 224 -12.62 -16.29 -0.76
CA GLU A 224 -13.58 -17.25 -0.23
C GLU A 224 -13.35 -17.38 1.28
N GLU A 225 -14.15 -16.68 2.08
CA GLU A 225 -14.15 -16.85 3.54
C GLU A 225 -14.67 -18.25 3.87
N VAL A 226 -13.87 -19.02 4.62
CA VAL A 226 -14.17 -20.42 4.92
C VAL A 226 -14.84 -20.53 6.28
N ALA A 227 -14.12 -20.10 7.33
CA ALA A 227 -14.55 -20.24 8.71
C ALA A 227 -13.73 -19.37 9.65
N GLU A 228 -14.34 -18.97 10.77
CA GLU A 228 -13.62 -18.53 11.96
C GLU A 228 -13.55 -19.69 12.95
N LEU A 229 -12.35 -20.09 13.33
CA LEU A 229 -12.08 -21.21 14.24
C LEU A 229 -11.37 -20.74 15.49
N SER A 230 -11.72 -21.31 16.64
CA SER A 230 -10.92 -21.24 17.86
C SER A 230 -9.58 -21.96 17.67
N GLU A 231 -8.55 -21.54 18.41
CA GLU A 231 -7.23 -22.22 18.41
C GLU A 231 -7.35 -23.74 18.67
N LYS A 232 -8.29 -24.14 19.54
CA LYS A 232 -8.53 -25.56 19.84
C LYS A 232 -9.11 -26.31 18.63
N ALA A 233 -10.05 -25.69 17.90
CA ALA A 233 -10.62 -26.28 16.69
C ALA A 233 -9.60 -26.34 15.55
N PHE A 234 -8.85 -25.25 15.33
CA PHE A 234 -7.79 -25.22 14.33
C PHE A 234 -6.71 -26.26 14.60
N LYS A 235 -6.26 -26.41 15.86
CA LYS A 235 -5.29 -27.45 16.23
C LYS A 235 -5.83 -28.86 16.01
N ALA A 236 -7.08 -29.13 16.41
CA ALA A 236 -7.70 -30.45 16.19
C ALA A 236 -7.82 -30.78 14.70
N PHE A 237 -8.04 -29.78 13.85
CA PHE A 237 -8.09 -29.92 12.40
C PHE A 237 -6.69 -30.09 11.77
N SER A 238 -5.69 -29.37 12.28
CA SER A 238 -4.29 -29.52 11.85
C SER A 238 -3.75 -30.91 12.20
N ASP A 239 -4.07 -31.42 13.40
CA ASP A 239 -3.75 -32.79 13.80
C ASP A 239 -4.39 -33.83 12.86
N LEU A 240 -5.62 -33.58 12.39
CA LEU A 240 -6.28 -34.41 11.39
C LEU A 240 -5.54 -34.39 10.05
N ALA A 241 -5.08 -33.21 9.61
CA ALA A 241 -4.33 -33.07 8.36
C ALA A 241 -3.03 -33.88 8.39
N LEU A 242 -2.34 -33.89 9.54
CA LEU A 242 -1.08 -34.61 9.74
C LEU A 242 -1.27 -36.12 9.94
N LEU A 243 -2.25 -36.52 10.76
CA LEU A 243 -2.42 -37.92 11.19
C LEU A 243 -3.41 -38.71 10.30
N GLY A 244 -4.13 -38.03 9.41
CA GLY A 244 -5.15 -38.62 8.53
C GLY A 244 -6.41 -39.12 9.26
N CYS A 245 -6.49 -39.01 10.58
CA CYS A 245 -7.66 -39.41 11.36
C CYS A 245 -7.90 -38.54 12.60
N LEU A 246 -9.17 -38.23 12.87
CA LEU A 246 -9.57 -37.47 14.04
C LEU A 246 -9.72 -38.43 15.23
N LYS A 247 -9.01 -38.17 16.34
CA LYS A 247 -9.14 -38.96 17.58
C LYS A 247 -10.61 -39.04 18.02
N LYS A 248 -11.09 -40.22 18.43
CA LYS A 248 -12.49 -40.42 18.85
C LYS A 248 -12.94 -39.47 19.96
N SER A 249 -12.02 -39.11 20.87
CA SER A 249 -12.27 -38.12 21.94
C SER A 249 -12.42 -36.68 21.43
N ALA A 250 -11.70 -36.31 20.36
CA ALA A 250 -11.79 -34.97 19.76
C ALA A 250 -13.08 -34.79 18.94
N ARG A 251 -13.63 -35.88 18.37
CA ARG A 251 -14.81 -35.87 17.49
C ARG A 251 -16.06 -35.27 18.14
N TRP A 252 -16.25 -35.50 19.44
CA TRP A 252 -17.41 -35.03 20.20
C TRP A 252 -17.08 -33.91 21.18
N SER A 253 -15.87 -33.34 21.08
CA SER A 253 -15.47 -32.17 21.85
C SER A 253 -16.16 -30.89 21.32
N SER A 254 -16.03 -29.78 22.04
CA SER A 254 -16.45 -28.46 21.54
C SER A 254 -15.79 -28.12 20.20
N ALA A 255 -14.50 -28.42 20.06
CA ALA A 255 -13.73 -28.25 18.83
C ALA A 255 -14.29 -29.11 17.68
N GLY A 256 -14.60 -30.39 17.92
CA GLY A 256 -15.22 -31.25 16.91
C GLY A 256 -16.58 -30.73 16.44
N ARG A 257 -17.43 -30.24 17.36
CA ARG A 257 -18.71 -29.60 17.01
C ARG A 257 -18.53 -28.31 16.21
N GLU A 258 -17.48 -27.55 16.50
CA GLU A 258 -17.12 -26.34 15.75
C GLU A 258 -16.71 -26.67 14.31
N LEU A 259 -15.86 -27.69 14.11
CA LEU A 259 -15.45 -28.16 12.79
C LEU A 259 -16.63 -28.69 11.96
N VAL A 260 -17.61 -29.35 12.59
CA VAL A 260 -18.86 -29.76 11.93
C VAL A 260 -19.70 -28.55 11.52
N ARG A 261 -19.83 -27.53 12.39
CA ARG A 261 -20.56 -26.30 12.09
C ARG A 261 -19.92 -25.49 10.96
N ALA A 262 -18.59 -25.47 10.92
CA ALA A 262 -17.79 -24.87 9.85
C ALA A 262 -17.82 -25.69 8.54
N GLY A 263 -18.49 -26.85 8.52
CA GLY A 263 -18.58 -27.68 7.31
C GLY A 263 -17.28 -28.37 6.90
N LEU A 264 -16.25 -28.36 7.75
CA LEU A 264 -14.93 -28.95 7.44
C LEU A 264 -14.91 -30.47 7.64
N ILE A 265 -15.74 -30.98 8.54
CA ILE A 265 -15.94 -32.43 8.77
C ILE A 265 -17.42 -32.77 8.86
N ASP A 266 -17.78 -33.99 8.50
CA ASP A 266 -19.14 -34.50 8.66
C ASP A 266 -19.44 -34.94 10.11
N ARG A 267 -20.68 -35.35 10.38
CA ARG A 267 -21.09 -35.87 11.71
C ARG A 267 -20.38 -37.17 12.11
N LYS A 268 -19.74 -37.87 11.17
CA LYS A 268 -18.93 -39.06 11.43
C LYS A 268 -17.47 -38.70 11.74
N GLY A 269 -17.09 -37.42 11.60
CA GLY A 269 -15.74 -36.91 11.81
C GLY A 269 -14.81 -37.16 10.63
N ILE A 270 -15.35 -37.34 9.43
CA ILE A 270 -14.63 -37.48 8.16
C ILE A 270 -14.57 -36.11 7.49
N ALA A 271 -13.45 -35.76 6.86
CA ALA A 271 -13.31 -34.50 6.15
C ALA A 271 -14.35 -34.38 5.02
N THR A 272 -14.97 -33.22 4.89
CA THR A 272 -15.80 -32.89 3.71
C THR A 272 -14.90 -32.52 2.53
N ALA A 273 -15.46 -32.29 1.34
CA ALA A 273 -14.68 -31.80 0.20
C ALA A 273 -13.90 -30.49 0.50
N GLN A 274 -14.52 -29.57 1.26
CA GLN A 274 -13.86 -28.34 1.72
C GLN A 274 -12.78 -28.64 2.75
N GLY A 275 -13.05 -29.54 3.70
CA GLY A 275 -12.06 -30.01 4.67
C GLY A 275 -10.85 -30.67 4.01
N GLU A 276 -11.06 -31.54 3.02
CA GLU A 276 -9.99 -32.18 2.25
C GLU A 276 -9.16 -31.16 1.46
N ARG A 277 -9.79 -30.11 0.91
CA ARG A 277 -9.08 -29.00 0.26
C ARG A 277 -8.20 -28.24 1.25
N LEU A 278 -8.69 -27.90 2.45
CA LEU A 278 -7.85 -27.26 3.48
C LEU A 278 -6.72 -28.18 3.95
N ILE A 279 -7.01 -29.47 4.20
CA ILE A 279 -6.00 -30.45 4.63
C ILE A 279 -4.86 -30.53 3.62
N ARG A 280 -5.16 -30.53 2.31
CA ARG A 280 -4.13 -30.50 1.26
C ARG A 280 -3.21 -29.27 1.38
N HIS A 281 -3.77 -28.08 1.62
CA HIS A 281 -2.96 -26.89 1.81
C HIS A 281 -2.13 -26.95 3.09
N LEU A 282 -2.72 -27.37 4.22
CA LEU A 282 -1.99 -27.45 5.50
C LEU A 282 -0.84 -28.47 5.46
N ARG A 283 -1.00 -29.57 4.72
CA ARG A 283 -0.02 -30.65 4.66
C ARG A 283 1.02 -30.47 3.58
N ASP A 284 0.58 -30.09 2.37
CA ASP A 284 1.39 -30.10 1.15
C ASP A 284 1.72 -28.67 0.68
N GLY A 285 1.14 -27.65 1.32
CA GLY A 285 1.34 -26.25 0.96
C GLY A 285 2.62 -25.67 1.56
N ARG A 286 3.31 -24.86 0.76
CA ARG A 286 4.48 -24.11 1.19
C ARG A 286 4.08 -22.98 2.13
N HIS A 287 4.81 -22.86 3.23
CA HIS A 287 4.52 -21.89 4.28
C HIS A 287 5.12 -20.51 3.96
N MET A 288 4.36 -19.46 4.27
CA MET A 288 4.82 -18.08 4.33
C MET A 288 4.03 -17.37 5.44
N ALA A 289 4.64 -16.48 6.22
CA ALA A 289 3.92 -15.78 7.27
C ALA A 289 4.33 -14.31 7.38
N LEU A 290 3.36 -13.44 7.68
CA LEU A 290 3.57 -12.07 8.10
C LEU A 290 3.31 -12.00 9.61
N LEU A 291 4.35 -11.67 10.37
CA LEU A 291 4.28 -11.44 11.80
C LEU A 291 4.33 -9.94 12.07
N VAL A 292 3.29 -9.39 12.68
CA VAL A 292 3.25 -8.00 13.14
C VAL A 292 3.25 -8.03 14.66
N ASP A 293 4.34 -7.55 15.27
CA ASP A 293 4.51 -7.51 16.72
C ASP A 293 3.81 -6.27 17.31
N SER A 294 2.49 -6.22 17.11
CA SER A 294 1.59 -5.22 17.67
C SER A 294 0.95 -5.71 18.97
N ALA A 295 0.20 -4.84 19.64
CA ALA A 295 -0.66 -5.21 20.75
C ALA A 295 -2.13 -4.99 20.35
N PRO A 296 -2.92 -6.04 20.01
CA PRO A 296 -2.57 -7.47 20.02
C PRO A 296 -1.69 -7.89 18.83
N GLN A 297 -0.93 -8.98 19.00
CA GLN A 297 -0.06 -9.50 17.94
C GLN A 297 -0.92 -10.09 16.82
N LEU A 298 -0.56 -9.76 15.58
CA LEU A 298 -1.22 -10.25 14.37
C LEU A 298 -0.27 -11.21 13.65
N LEU A 299 -0.76 -12.41 13.37
CA LEU A 299 -0.06 -13.40 12.55
C LEU A 299 -0.94 -13.75 11.35
N LEU A 300 -0.44 -13.50 10.16
CA LEU A 300 -1.07 -13.94 8.93
C LEU A 300 -0.21 -15.02 8.29
N THR A 301 -0.75 -16.23 8.21
CA THR A 301 -0.06 -17.37 7.62
C THR A 301 -0.69 -17.76 6.30
N PHE A 302 0.13 -18.11 5.32
CA PHE A 302 -0.27 -18.64 4.04
C PHE A 302 0.31 -20.05 3.85
N TRP A 303 -0.53 -20.95 3.34
CA TRP A 303 -0.10 -22.24 2.80
C TRP A 303 -0.40 -22.26 1.31
N ILE A 304 0.65 -22.18 0.49
CA ILE A 304 0.57 -22.02 -0.97
C ILE A 304 0.67 -23.40 -1.62
N HIS A 305 -0.36 -23.79 -2.39
CA HIS A 305 -0.39 -25.07 -3.09
C HIS A 305 -0.93 -24.89 -4.51
N GLY A 306 -0.02 -24.89 -5.49
CA GLY A 306 -0.35 -24.61 -6.89
C GLY A 306 -0.71 -23.13 -7.10
N GLN A 307 -1.87 -22.85 -7.68
CA GLN A 307 -2.35 -21.49 -7.97
C GLN A 307 -3.17 -20.88 -6.82
N GLU A 308 -3.41 -21.64 -5.76
CA GLU A 308 -4.23 -21.24 -4.61
C GLU A 308 -3.40 -21.21 -3.33
N ALA A 309 -3.84 -20.40 -2.38
CA ALA A 309 -3.29 -20.34 -1.04
C ALA A 309 -4.42 -20.32 0.00
N LEU A 310 -4.22 -21.06 1.08
CA LEU A 310 -5.01 -20.94 2.30
C LEU A 310 -4.37 -19.84 3.16
N ALA A 311 -5.11 -18.79 3.45
CA ALA A 311 -4.73 -17.76 4.41
C ALA A 311 -5.38 -18.04 5.77
N ALA A 312 -4.60 -17.95 6.85
CA ALA A 312 -5.09 -17.94 8.21
C ALA A 312 -4.63 -16.67 8.92
N MET A 313 -5.58 -15.84 9.32
CA MET A 313 -5.33 -14.65 10.12
C MET A 313 -5.62 -14.97 11.59
N SER A 314 -4.62 -14.83 12.44
CA SER A 314 -4.70 -15.12 13.87
C SER A 314 -4.51 -13.84 14.67
N PHE A 315 -5.49 -13.53 15.54
CA PHE A 315 -5.33 -12.50 16.57
C PHE A 315 -4.98 -13.21 17.87
N VAL A 316 -3.71 -13.13 18.29
CA VAL A 316 -3.19 -13.93 19.41
C VAL A 316 -4.01 -13.70 20.69
N ALA A 317 -4.44 -12.46 20.94
CA ALA A 317 -5.24 -12.11 22.11
C ALA A 317 -6.69 -12.65 22.08
N LEU A 318 -7.26 -12.85 20.90
CA LEU A 318 -8.64 -13.35 20.74
C LEU A 318 -8.72 -14.88 20.72
N GLY A 319 -7.60 -15.55 20.42
CA GLY A 319 -7.55 -17.01 20.35
C GLY A 319 -8.43 -17.61 19.24
N THR A 320 -8.70 -16.81 18.20
CA THR A 320 -9.42 -17.24 16.99
C THR A 320 -8.56 -17.02 15.74
N ARG A 321 -8.84 -17.84 14.73
CA ARG A 321 -8.24 -17.78 13.40
C ARG A 321 -9.33 -17.69 12.34
N ALA A 322 -9.29 -16.63 11.54
CA ALA A 322 -10.10 -16.54 10.34
C ALA A 322 -9.37 -17.25 9.18
N LEU A 323 -10.05 -18.18 8.52
CA LEU A 323 -9.54 -18.96 7.41
C LEU A 323 -10.22 -18.54 6.11
N ALA A 324 -9.42 -18.35 5.07
CA ALA A 324 -9.95 -18.03 3.75
C ALA A 324 -9.03 -18.51 2.63
N PHE A 325 -9.58 -18.76 1.44
CA PHE A 325 -8.79 -19.00 0.25
C PHE A 325 -8.51 -17.70 -0.51
N CYS A 326 -7.35 -17.64 -1.14
CA CYS A 326 -7.01 -16.62 -2.12
C CYS A 326 -6.12 -17.21 -3.22
N PRO A 327 -6.11 -16.64 -4.44
CA PRO A 327 -5.11 -17.01 -5.44
C PRO A 327 -3.70 -16.67 -4.95
N ALA A 328 -2.73 -17.55 -5.17
CA ALA A 328 -1.34 -17.34 -4.74
C ALA A 328 -0.75 -16.03 -5.30
N LYS A 329 -1.09 -15.72 -6.57
CA LYS A 329 -0.75 -14.46 -7.25
C LYS A 329 -1.25 -13.18 -6.58
N ARG A 330 -2.17 -13.30 -5.59
CA ARG A 330 -2.74 -12.16 -4.83
C ARG A 330 -2.06 -11.89 -3.49
N ILE A 331 -1.17 -12.78 -3.06
CA ILE A 331 -0.50 -12.66 -1.76
C ILE A 331 0.25 -11.32 -1.63
N PRO A 332 1.08 -10.89 -2.60
CA PRO A 332 1.80 -9.61 -2.49
C PRO A 332 0.87 -8.41 -2.27
N GLN A 333 -0.27 -8.41 -2.95
CA GLN A 333 -1.23 -7.32 -2.92
C GLN A 333 -2.04 -7.33 -1.62
N LEU A 334 -2.37 -8.52 -1.09
CA LEU A 334 -2.91 -8.64 0.26
C LEU A 334 -1.93 -8.08 1.29
N LEU A 335 -0.63 -8.39 1.19
CA LEU A 335 0.37 -7.85 2.11
C LEU A 335 0.43 -6.31 2.03
N LEU A 336 0.43 -5.74 0.82
CA LEU A 336 0.38 -4.28 0.64
C LEU A 336 -0.87 -3.64 1.26
N SER A 337 -2.03 -4.30 1.19
CA SER A 337 -3.28 -3.78 1.78
C SER A 337 -3.27 -3.86 3.30
N LEU A 338 -2.70 -4.93 3.85
CA LEU A 338 -2.80 -5.21 5.28
C LEU A 338 -1.84 -4.38 6.10
N ILE A 339 -0.63 -4.14 5.60
CA ILE A 339 0.37 -3.37 6.34
C ILE A 339 -0.09 -1.92 6.59
N SER A 340 -1.20 -1.47 5.99
CA SER A 340 -1.83 -0.17 6.30
C SER A 340 -0.80 0.95 6.28
N PHE A 341 -0.14 1.10 5.12
CA PHE A 341 0.82 2.18 4.89
C PHE A 341 0.20 3.51 5.31
N GLN A 342 0.73 4.09 6.39
CA GLN A 342 0.58 5.52 6.59
C GLN A 342 1.62 6.17 5.67
N PRO A 343 1.18 6.90 4.64
CA PRO A 343 2.13 7.59 3.78
C PRO A 343 2.92 8.58 4.64
N SER A 344 4.22 8.67 4.36
CA SER A 344 5.15 9.54 5.09
C SER A 344 6.06 10.25 4.12
N TRP A 345 6.62 11.37 4.56
CA TRP A 345 7.73 12.01 3.88
C TRP A 345 8.94 11.09 3.89
N ASP A 346 9.67 11.08 2.78
CA ASP A 346 10.88 10.28 2.63
C ASP A 346 11.89 10.53 3.74
N MET A 347 12.43 9.45 4.28
CA MET A 347 13.47 9.45 5.30
C MET A 347 14.73 8.85 4.70
N ASN A 348 15.89 9.43 5.02
CA ASN A 348 17.19 8.92 4.58
C ASN A 348 18.13 8.77 5.77
N PHE A 349 18.29 7.52 6.22
CA PHE A 349 19.25 7.20 7.27
C PHE A 349 19.69 5.75 7.22
N SER A 350 20.87 5.50 7.77
CA SER A 350 21.32 4.16 8.11
C SER A 350 22.14 4.21 9.40
N TYR A 351 21.76 3.44 10.41
CA TYR A 351 22.54 3.33 11.63
C TYR A 351 22.42 1.93 12.24
N THR A 352 23.43 1.58 13.01
CA THR A 352 23.50 0.30 13.72
C THR A 352 23.26 0.54 15.20
N LEU A 353 22.52 -0.37 15.83
CA LEU A 353 22.21 -0.37 17.25
C LEU A 353 22.42 -1.76 17.83
N THR A 354 22.65 -1.83 19.14
CA THR A 354 22.77 -3.11 19.82
C THR A 354 21.40 -3.75 19.99
N ARG A 355 21.35 -5.08 20.10
CA ARG A 355 20.09 -5.81 20.40
C ARG A 355 19.42 -5.30 21.68
N ASN A 356 20.19 -4.84 22.66
CA ASN A 356 19.65 -4.28 23.90
C ASN A 356 18.97 -2.92 23.67
N GLU A 357 19.54 -2.05 22.84
CA GLU A 357 18.90 -0.79 22.45
C GLU A 357 17.63 -1.04 21.65
N PHE A 358 17.64 -2.05 20.77
CA PHE A 358 16.46 -2.46 20.02
C PHE A 358 15.33 -2.87 20.97
N LEU A 359 15.63 -3.78 21.90
CA LEU A 359 14.65 -4.27 22.87
C LEU A 359 14.17 -3.15 23.81
N ALA A 360 15.05 -2.25 24.24
CA ALA A 360 14.67 -1.09 25.03
C ALA A 360 13.69 -0.18 24.27
N LYS A 361 13.92 0.02 22.96
CA LYS A 361 13.00 0.75 22.09
C LYS A 361 11.65 0.04 21.95
N LEU A 362 11.62 -1.28 21.75
CA LEU A 362 10.35 -2.00 21.59
C LEU A 362 9.53 -2.11 22.87
N LEU A 363 10.18 -2.32 24.02
CA LEU A 363 9.51 -2.61 25.29
C LEU A 363 9.17 -1.35 26.10
N ALA A 364 10.01 -0.33 26.03
CA ALA A 364 9.91 0.88 26.85
C ALA A 364 9.92 2.18 26.04
N ASP A 365 9.89 2.08 24.71
CA ASP A 365 9.90 3.21 23.78
C ASP A 365 11.09 4.17 23.94
N ILE A 366 12.22 3.66 24.44
CA ILE A 366 13.43 4.45 24.67
C ILE A 366 14.18 4.62 23.34
N PRO A 367 14.36 5.84 22.81
CA PRO A 367 15.08 6.06 21.55
C PRO A 367 16.53 5.53 21.61
N PRO A 368 17.02 4.85 20.55
CA PRO A 368 18.41 4.40 20.49
C PRO A 368 19.39 5.58 20.55
N ARG A 369 20.49 5.42 21.30
CA ARG A 369 21.49 6.49 21.46
C ARG A 369 22.25 6.80 20.18
N THR A 370 22.28 5.85 19.25
CA THR A 370 22.96 5.96 17.96
C THR A 370 22.19 6.83 16.96
N ALA A 371 20.89 7.07 17.17
CA ALA A 371 20.07 7.96 16.38
C ALA A 371 20.17 9.41 16.89
N THR A 372 21.27 10.09 16.55
CA THR A 372 21.65 11.35 17.20
C THR A 372 21.12 12.62 16.55
N SER A 373 20.71 12.59 15.27
CA SER A 373 20.22 13.78 14.56
C SER A 373 19.43 13.46 13.28
N GLY A 374 18.74 14.46 12.74
CA GLY A 374 18.06 14.42 11.45
C GLY A 374 16.94 13.37 11.40
N ASP A 375 16.79 12.73 10.24
CA ASP A 375 15.77 11.71 9.97
C ASP A 375 15.87 10.52 10.94
N ALA A 376 17.08 10.09 11.28
CA ALA A 376 17.30 8.98 12.21
C ALA A 376 16.73 9.28 13.60
N ALA A 377 16.96 10.50 14.11
CA ALA A 377 16.44 10.92 15.41
C ALA A 377 14.91 11.03 15.38
N GLU A 378 14.34 11.73 14.40
CA GLU A 378 12.89 11.89 14.28
C GLU A 378 12.16 10.55 14.13
N PHE A 379 12.69 9.63 13.32
CA PHE A 379 12.16 8.27 13.18
C PHE A 379 12.24 7.49 14.50
N SER A 380 13.33 7.66 15.25
CA SER A 380 13.59 6.97 16.51
C SER A 380 12.78 7.49 17.69
N GLU A 381 12.30 8.73 17.64
CA GLU A 381 11.38 9.27 18.65
C GLU A 381 10.00 8.60 18.56
N GLN A 382 9.59 8.14 17.38
CA GLN A 382 8.31 7.49 17.21
C GLN A 382 8.30 6.06 17.74
N ARG A 383 7.13 5.61 18.21
CA ARG A 383 6.94 4.21 18.60
C ARG A 383 7.14 3.28 17.42
N TRP A 384 7.91 2.22 17.65
CA TRP A 384 8.19 1.20 16.62
C TRP A 384 7.23 0.02 16.72
N VAL A 385 6.74 -0.43 15.57
CA VAL A 385 6.04 -1.70 15.42
C VAL A 385 6.90 -2.61 14.54
N PRO A 386 7.52 -3.67 15.09
CA PRO A 386 8.28 -4.63 14.30
C PRO A 386 7.37 -5.48 13.44
N VAL A 387 7.81 -5.72 12.21
CA VAL A 387 7.13 -6.60 11.26
C VAL A 387 8.16 -7.49 10.59
N SER A 388 7.80 -8.75 10.34
CA SER A 388 8.65 -9.72 9.66
C SER A 388 7.85 -10.56 8.69
N LEU A 389 8.33 -10.64 7.45
CA LEU A 389 7.89 -11.58 6.44
C LEU A 389 8.79 -12.82 6.50
N LEU A 390 8.23 -13.91 6.98
CA LEU A 390 8.90 -15.20 7.16
C LEU A 390 8.71 -16.08 5.93
N GLY A 391 9.79 -16.74 5.54
CA GLY A 391 9.79 -17.73 4.47
C GLY A 391 9.33 -19.12 4.92
N PRO A 392 9.44 -20.12 4.02
CA PRO A 392 9.10 -21.51 4.31
C PRO A 392 9.97 -22.16 5.39
N ASP A 393 11.18 -21.65 5.57
CA ASP A 393 12.15 -22.07 6.59
C ASP A 393 11.93 -21.39 7.95
N GLU A 394 10.84 -20.64 8.10
CA GLU A 394 10.52 -19.83 9.28
C GLU A 394 11.52 -18.70 9.59
N GLU A 395 12.51 -18.51 8.71
CA GLU A 395 13.49 -17.43 8.81
C GLU A 395 12.95 -16.13 8.17
N PRO A 396 13.27 -14.96 8.75
CA PRO A 396 12.93 -13.67 8.16
C PRO A 396 13.57 -13.48 6.78
N LYS A 397 12.74 -13.24 5.76
CA LYS A 397 13.18 -12.87 4.40
C LYS A 397 13.17 -11.38 4.17
N LEU A 398 12.30 -10.67 4.90
CA LEU A 398 12.28 -9.22 5.01
C LEU A 398 11.78 -8.86 6.40
N ALA A 399 12.49 -7.99 7.10
CA ALA A 399 12.10 -7.48 8.41
C ALA A 399 12.20 -5.95 8.39
N TRP A 400 11.28 -5.28 9.07
CA TRP A 400 11.24 -3.82 9.14
C TRP A 400 10.55 -3.36 10.41
N VAL A 401 10.75 -2.08 10.75
CA VAL A 401 9.95 -1.38 11.74
C VAL A 401 9.07 -0.36 11.03
N MET A 402 7.83 -0.24 11.50
CA MET A 402 6.90 0.80 11.11
C MET A 402 6.79 1.85 12.22
N THR A 403 6.55 3.09 11.81
CA THR A 403 6.22 4.19 12.72
C THR A 403 4.87 4.80 12.31
N PRO A 404 4.15 5.45 13.23
CA PRO A 404 2.89 6.12 12.90
C PRO A 404 3.00 7.16 11.77
N HIS A 405 4.05 7.99 11.75
CA HIS A 405 4.12 9.13 10.83
C HIS A 405 5.44 9.30 10.08
N ARG A 406 6.48 8.51 10.40
CA ARG A 406 7.82 8.58 9.75
C ARG A 406 8.10 7.34 8.88
N GLY A 407 7.05 6.65 8.46
CA GLY A 407 7.14 5.55 7.51
C GLY A 407 7.83 4.33 8.10
N VAL A 408 8.71 3.72 7.30
CA VAL A 408 9.33 2.42 7.59
C VAL A 408 10.85 2.46 7.49
N ALA A 409 11.49 1.57 8.23
CA ALA A 409 12.91 1.28 8.11
C ALA A 409 13.16 -0.22 8.08
N ILE A 410 13.97 -0.67 7.13
CA ILE A 410 14.36 -2.06 6.94
C ILE A 410 15.32 -2.46 8.05
N LEU A 411 15.09 -3.63 8.63
CA LEU A 411 15.95 -4.25 9.63
C LEU A 411 16.86 -5.28 8.98
N LYS A 412 18.17 -5.19 9.25
CA LYS A 412 19.15 -6.21 8.90
C LYS A 412 19.85 -6.68 10.18
N ASP A 413 19.65 -7.94 10.54
CA ASP A 413 20.37 -8.61 11.64
C ASP A 413 21.64 -9.25 11.08
N HIS A 414 22.79 -8.90 11.64
CA HIS A 414 24.09 -9.44 11.21
C HIS A 414 24.46 -10.75 11.92
N GLY A 415 23.57 -11.30 12.75
CA GLY A 415 23.64 -12.63 13.36
C GLY A 415 24.71 -12.79 14.44
N TYR A 416 25.96 -12.47 14.12
CA TYR A 416 27.14 -12.71 14.97
C TYR A 416 27.53 -11.52 15.85
N ALA A 417 27.14 -10.29 15.50
CA ALA A 417 27.63 -9.07 16.15
C ALA A 417 26.72 -8.54 17.28
N SER A 418 25.57 -9.16 17.55
CA SER A 418 24.52 -8.57 18.44
C SER A 418 24.09 -7.16 18.01
N GLU A 419 24.29 -6.85 16.73
CA GLU A 419 24.06 -5.56 16.11
C GLU A 419 22.98 -5.69 15.04
N ILE A 420 22.07 -4.72 15.04
CA ILE A 420 20.97 -4.62 14.10
C ILE A 420 21.14 -3.29 13.37
N THR A 421 21.14 -3.34 12.04
CA THR A 421 21.13 -2.13 11.21
C THR A 421 19.71 -1.78 10.83
N LEU A 422 19.33 -0.51 11.03
CA LEU A 422 18.13 0.08 10.48
C LEU A 422 18.51 0.97 9.31
N THR A 423 17.78 0.83 8.20
CA THR A 423 17.98 1.64 7.00
C THR A 423 16.64 2.11 6.44
N SER A 424 16.55 3.39 6.12
CA SER A 424 15.50 3.97 5.29
C SER A 424 16.20 4.69 4.14
N ASP A 425 15.90 4.29 2.90
CA ASP A 425 16.48 4.85 1.68
C ASP A 425 15.35 5.19 0.70
N PRO A 426 15.16 6.47 0.35
CA PRO A 426 14.09 6.88 -0.59
C PRO A 426 14.30 6.34 -2.01
N ASN A 427 15.52 5.94 -2.38
CA ASN A 427 15.79 5.36 -3.68
C ASN A 427 15.33 3.89 -3.77
N GLU A 428 15.21 3.21 -2.63
CA GLU A 428 14.73 1.83 -2.51
C GLU A 428 13.35 1.82 -1.85
N SER A 429 12.31 2.09 -2.63
CA SER A 429 10.94 2.17 -2.12
C SER A 429 10.50 0.86 -1.46
N PHE A 430 10.19 0.90 -0.16
CA PHE A 430 9.86 -0.30 0.60
C PHE A 430 8.71 -1.12 0.01
N TRP A 431 7.67 -0.46 -0.52
CA TRP A 431 6.53 -1.17 -1.10
C TRP A 431 6.92 -1.98 -2.34
N GLU A 432 7.90 -1.53 -3.13
CA GLU A 432 8.47 -2.27 -4.26
C GLU A 432 9.25 -3.48 -3.76
N LEU A 433 10.10 -3.29 -2.74
CA LEU A 433 10.87 -4.37 -2.12
C LEU A 433 9.96 -5.46 -1.52
N LEU A 434 8.88 -5.05 -0.86
CA LEU A 434 7.88 -5.96 -0.31
C LEU A 434 7.17 -6.71 -1.42
N LEU A 435 6.75 -6.03 -2.49
CA LEU A 435 6.11 -6.63 -3.66
C LEU A 435 7.03 -7.66 -4.32
N GLU A 436 8.29 -7.32 -4.56
CA GLU A 436 9.30 -8.22 -5.13
C GLU A 436 9.53 -9.45 -4.24
N THR A 437 9.81 -9.22 -2.95
CA THR A 437 10.13 -10.30 -2.00
C THR A 437 8.96 -11.25 -1.83
N SER A 438 7.75 -10.72 -1.66
CA SER A 438 6.55 -11.55 -1.50
C SER A 438 6.14 -12.26 -2.78
N THR A 439 6.37 -11.66 -3.96
CA THR A 439 6.13 -12.32 -5.25
C THR A 439 7.07 -13.50 -5.41
N ARG A 440 8.37 -13.30 -5.17
CA ARG A 440 9.36 -14.38 -5.16
C ARG A 440 8.96 -15.49 -4.18
N LEU A 441 8.58 -15.13 -2.96
CA LEU A 441 8.11 -16.09 -1.96
C LEU A 441 6.75 -16.72 -2.26
N ALA A 442 5.97 -16.19 -3.21
CA ALA A 442 4.72 -16.81 -3.66
C ALA A 442 4.96 -17.73 -4.87
N GLU A 443 5.92 -17.38 -5.74
CA GLU A 443 6.18 -18.05 -7.03
C GLU A 443 7.29 -19.09 -7.00
N GLU A 444 8.25 -19.01 -6.08
CA GLU A 444 9.34 -20.00 -5.94
C GLU A 444 8.78 -21.43 -5.85
N GLN A 445 8.82 -22.14 -6.97
CA GLN A 445 8.65 -23.59 -7.04
C GLN A 445 10.00 -24.20 -6.65
N HIS A 446 10.00 -25.25 -5.81
CA HIS A 446 11.23 -26.01 -5.63
C HIS A 446 11.68 -26.62 -6.98
N PRO A 447 13.00 -26.67 -7.24
CA PRO A 447 13.58 -27.31 -8.43
C PRO A 447 13.26 -28.79 -8.55
#